data_AF-A0A926UT73-F1
#
_entry.id   AF-A0A926UT73-F1
#
_cell.length_a   1.000
_cell.length_b   1.000
_cell.length_c   1.000
_cell.angle_alpha   90.00
_cell.angle_beta   90.00
_cell.angle_gamma   90.00
#
_symmetry.space_group_name_H-M   'P 1'
#
loop_
_entity.id
_entity.type
_entity.pdbx_description
1 polymer ?
#
loop_
_entity_poly.entity_id
_entity_poly.type
_entity_poly.pdbx_seq_one_letter_code
_entity_poly.pdbx_strand_id
1 'polypeptide(L)'
;MRNRSLIKKYFWIFPLLIASFALVLWIISWGVQVTNNYVNLQNGKEKFEASLEISKAIVGGVGTLATIVGGVVLFLNFRVANQNLKLAERKAQLDAEKSKKDIEIAESRLATDRFSKAVEQLITSNNITVVLSGIYTLSTIARDSPEYHWLVMKVLASFIRIRLPDYSSNPEVLNDRK
;
A
#
# COMPACT_ATOMS: atom_id res chain seq x y z
N MET A 1 25.26 6.38 -11.22
CA MET A 1 25.16 7.86 -11.32
C MET A 1 23.81 8.39 -10.81
N ARG A 2 23.42 8.13 -9.54
CA ARG A 2 22.07 8.49 -9.01
C ARG A 2 22.11 9.28 -7.67
N ASN A 3 23.29 9.71 -7.22
CA ASN A 3 23.45 10.30 -5.88
C ASN A 3 23.74 11.82 -5.85
N ARG A 4 23.94 12.46 -7.02
CA ARG A 4 24.23 13.90 -7.08
C ARG A 4 22.99 14.81 -6.98
N SER A 5 21.77 14.30 -7.21
CA SER A 5 20.54 15.11 -7.17
C SER A 5 19.99 15.31 -5.76
N LEU A 6 20.20 14.36 -4.85
CA LEU A 6 19.76 14.48 -3.45
C LEU A 6 20.58 15.52 -2.69
N ILE A 7 21.90 15.56 -2.89
CA ILE A 7 22.81 16.48 -2.19
C ILE A 7 22.46 17.95 -2.49
N LYS A 8 22.10 18.30 -3.74
CA LYS A 8 21.68 19.68 -4.09
C LYS A 8 20.36 20.09 -3.42
N LYS A 9 19.44 19.14 -3.19
CA LYS A 9 18.13 19.41 -2.57
C LYS A 9 18.24 19.70 -1.06
N TYR A 10 19.23 19.10 -0.38
CA TYR A 10 19.51 19.33 1.04
C TYR A 10 20.59 20.39 1.32
N PHE A 11 21.34 20.82 0.30
CA PHE A 11 22.39 21.83 0.45
C PHE A 11 21.88 23.14 1.05
N TRP A 12 20.65 23.55 0.72
CA TRP A 12 20.05 24.79 1.24
C TRP A 12 19.46 24.64 2.65
N ILE A 13 19.36 23.41 3.18
CA ILE A 13 18.79 23.12 4.50
C ILE A 13 19.84 23.29 5.60
N PHE A 14 21.11 22.99 5.32
CA PHE A 14 22.24 23.17 6.25
C PHE A 14 22.39 24.61 6.79
N PRO A 15 22.44 25.68 5.96
CA PRO A 15 22.54 27.04 6.48
C PRO A 15 21.29 27.45 7.28
N LEU A 16 20.12 26.91 6.94
CA LEU A 16 18.86 27.18 7.62
C LEU A 16 18.83 26.54 9.03
N LEU A 17 19.40 25.34 9.15
CA LEU A 17 19.56 24.62 10.43
C LEU A 17 20.57 25.33 11.34
N ILE A 18 21.69 25.80 10.79
CA ILE A 18 22.70 26.58 11.52
C ILE A 18 22.13 27.92 11.96
N ALA A 19 21.39 28.61 11.08
CA ALA A 19 20.71 29.87 11.42
C ALA A 19 19.68 29.66 12.53
N SER A 20 18.89 28.59 12.47
CA SER A 20 17.93 28.24 13.53
C SER A 20 18.64 27.96 14.87
N PHE A 21 19.77 27.25 14.85
CA PHE A 21 20.54 26.95 16.06
C PHE A 21 21.16 28.22 16.67
N ALA A 22 21.70 29.11 15.82
CA ALA A 22 22.22 30.41 16.26
C ALA A 22 21.12 31.31 16.85
N LEU A 23 19.91 31.28 16.29
CA LEU A 23 18.76 32.03 16.79
C LEU A 23 18.34 31.53 18.19
N VAL A 24 18.33 30.21 18.40
CA VAL A 24 18.04 29.60 19.70
C VAL A 24 19.09 30.01 20.74
N LEU A 25 20.38 29.98 20.39
CA LEU A 25 21.46 30.41 21.30
C LEU A 25 21.38 31.90 21.63
N TRP A 26 21.03 32.74 20.66
CA TRP A 26 20.85 34.18 20.87
C TRP A 26 19.67 34.47 21.80
N ILE A 27 18.56 33.74 21.67
CA ILE A 27 17.40 33.85 22.56
C ILE A 27 17.74 33.41 23.99
N ILE A 28 18.50 32.32 24.16
CA ILE A 28 18.95 31.84 25.47
C ILE A 28 19.87 32.90 26.12
N SER A 29 20.82 33.46 25.36
CA SER A 29 21.73 34.49 25.84
C SER A 29 20.99 35.76 26.29
N TRP A 30 20.03 36.22 25.48
CA TRP A 30 19.19 37.37 25.83
C TRP A 30 18.33 37.09 27.06
N GLY A 31 17.73 35.90 27.18
CA GLY A 31 16.94 35.48 28.35
C GLY A 31 17.75 35.43 29.65
N VAL A 32 19.01 34.97 29.61
CA VAL A 32 19.91 34.99 30.77
C VAL A 32 20.28 36.42 31.16
N GLN A 33 20.58 37.29 30.19
CA GLN A 33 20.91 38.69 30.45
C GLN A 33 19.73 39.47 31.05
N VAL A 34 18.54 39.22 30.53
CA VAL A 34 17.25 39.66 31.07
C VAL A 34 17.19 39.23 32.53
N THR A 35 17.20 37.93 32.83
CA THR A 35 17.08 37.39 34.21
C THR A 35 18.09 37.99 35.21
N ASN A 36 19.36 38.09 34.82
CA ASN A 36 20.40 38.67 35.68
C ASN A 36 20.14 40.15 36.01
N ASN A 37 19.58 40.91 35.06
CA ASN A 37 19.19 42.29 35.29
C ASN A 37 17.95 42.39 36.21
N TYR A 38 16.98 41.47 36.16
CA TYR A 38 15.85 41.45 37.13
C TYR A 38 16.30 41.18 38.56
N VAL A 39 17.22 40.23 38.74
CA VAL A 39 17.72 39.86 40.08
C VAL A 39 18.47 41.04 40.72
N ASN A 40 19.27 41.78 39.94
CA ASN A 40 19.95 43.00 40.43
C ASN A 40 18.98 44.17 40.69
N LEU A 41 17.84 44.20 40.01
CA LEU A 41 16.81 45.20 40.25
C LEU A 41 16.04 44.93 41.56
N GLN A 42 15.99 43.71 42.09
CA GLN A 42 15.15 43.32 43.24
C GLN A 42 15.55 43.94 44.61
N ASN A 43 16.70 44.60 44.71
CA ASN A 43 17.20 45.22 45.95
C ASN A 43 16.58 46.60 46.33
N GLY A 44 15.52 47.07 45.66
CA GLY A 44 14.86 48.34 45.98
C GLY A 44 13.33 48.23 45.96
N LYS A 45 12.67 48.64 47.04
CA LYS A 45 11.24 48.39 47.37
C LYS A 45 10.18 49.01 46.43
N GLU A 46 10.52 49.63 45.31
CA GLU A 46 9.55 50.22 44.35
C GLU A 46 9.15 49.32 43.16
N LYS A 47 9.47 48.01 43.18
CA LYS A 47 9.55 47.20 41.94
C LYS A 47 8.56 46.06 41.77
N PHE A 48 7.44 46.04 42.51
CA PHE A 48 6.40 45.04 42.25
C PHE A 48 5.61 45.36 40.96
N GLU A 49 5.31 46.64 40.70
CA GLU A 49 4.60 47.06 39.48
C GLU A 49 5.48 46.98 38.22
N ALA A 50 6.76 47.38 38.32
CA ALA A 50 7.72 47.26 37.22
C ALA A 50 7.98 45.79 36.82
N SER A 51 7.92 44.84 37.77
CA SER A 51 8.09 43.41 37.46
C SER A 51 6.92 42.82 36.65
N LEU A 52 5.70 43.33 36.87
CA LEU A 52 4.47 42.88 36.21
C LEU A 52 4.39 43.38 34.77
N GLU A 53 4.79 44.63 34.54
CA GLU A 53 4.79 45.26 33.22
C GLU A 53 5.85 44.65 32.30
N ILE A 54 7.03 44.36 32.86
CA ILE A 54 8.09 43.72 32.10
C ILE A 54 7.80 42.24 31.83
N SER A 55 7.15 41.53 32.76
CA SER A 55 6.66 40.16 32.51
C SER A 55 5.63 40.13 31.37
N LYS A 56 4.73 41.12 31.28
CA LYS A 56 3.80 41.27 30.14
C LYS A 56 4.52 41.56 28.83
N ALA A 57 5.58 42.36 28.84
CA ALA A 57 6.39 42.63 27.64
C ALA A 57 7.18 41.40 27.16
N ILE A 58 7.73 40.59 28.07
CA ILE A 58 8.40 39.33 27.72
C ILE A 58 7.40 38.30 27.21
N VAL A 59 6.27 38.11 27.89
CA VAL A 59 5.20 37.19 27.44
C VAL A 59 4.59 37.65 26.11
N GLY A 60 4.47 38.96 25.88
CA GLY A 60 4.01 39.54 24.61
C GLY A 60 5.01 39.40 23.46
N GLY A 61 6.30 39.66 23.71
CA GLY A 61 7.37 39.55 22.71
C GLY A 61 7.68 38.11 22.33
N VAL A 62 7.76 37.20 23.31
CA VAL A 62 7.95 35.76 23.05
C VAL A 62 6.69 35.14 22.43
N GLY A 63 5.51 35.56 22.87
CA GLY A 63 4.23 35.11 22.32
C GLY A 63 4.07 35.43 20.84
N THR A 64 4.40 36.66 20.43
CA THR A 64 4.31 37.09 19.02
C THR A 64 5.27 36.34 18.11
N LEU A 65 6.52 36.08 18.53
CA LEU A 65 7.46 35.28 17.76
C LEU A 65 7.00 33.81 17.64
N ALA A 66 6.47 33.22 18.71
CA ALA A 66 5.91 31.88 18.68
C ALA A 66 4.71 31.78 17.72
N THR A 67 3.85 32.80 17.66
CA THR A 67 2.72 32.86 16.71
C THR A 67 3.20 32.96 15.26
N ILE A 68 4.24 33.75 14.97
CA ILE A 68 4.77 33.88 13.61
C ILE A 68 5.40 32.55 13.16
N VAL A 69 6.22 31.93 13.99
CA VAL A 69 6.83 30.63 13.69
C VAL A 69 5.76 29.55 13.52
N GLY A 70 4.79 29.49 14.43
CA GLY A 70 3.64 28.59 14.34
C GLY A 70 2.83 28.80 13.06
N GLY A 71 2.57 30.06 12.69
CA GLY A 71 1.88 30.43 11.45
C GLY A 71 2.63 29.99 10.18
N VAL A 72 3.96 30.16 10.14
CA VAL A 72 4.79 29.70 9.01
C VAL A 72 4.79 28.19 8.89
N VAL A 73 4.92 27.46 10.01
CA VAL A 73 4.86 25.98 10.01
C VAL A 73 3.50 25.48 9.54
N LEU A 74 2.40 26.07 10.04
CA LEU A 74 1.05 25.75 9.60
C LEU A 74 0.85 26.06 8.11
N PHE A 75 1.35 27.19 7.62
CA PHE A 75 1.25 27.57 6.20
C PHE A 75 2.02 26.62 5.27
N LEU A 76 3.23 26.22 5.65
CA LEU A 76 4.03 25.24 4.89
C LEU A 76 3.35 23.87 4.89
N ASN A 77 2.86 23.41 6.05
CA ASN A 77 2.10 22.16 6.17
C ASN A 77 0.83 22.19 5.31
N PHE A 78 0.07 23.29 5.34
CA PHE A 78 -1.13 23.46 4.54
C PHE A 78 -0.82 23.41 3.03
N ARG A 79 0.27 24.04 2.59
CA ARG A 79 0.69 24.02 1.18
C ARG A 79 1.10 22.61 0.72
N VAL A 80 1.81 21.87 1.56
CA VAL A 80 2.20 20.48 1.28
C VAL A 80 0.98 19.55 1.30
N ALA A 81 0.07 19.72 2.26
CA ALA A 81 -1.17 18.96 2.36
C ALA A 81 -2.01 19.09 1.07
N ASN A 82 -2.15 20.31 0.55
CA ASN A 82 -2.90 20.54 -0.69
C ASN A 82 -2.27 19.90 -1.93
N GLN A 83 -0.94 19.75 -1.96
CA GLN A 83 -0.25 19.04 -3.04
C GLN A 83 -0.39 17.52 -2.90
N ASN A 84 -0.42 17.01 -1.67
CA ASN A 84 -0.54 15.59 -1.38
C ASN A 84 -1.92 15.02 -1.77
N LEU A 85 -2.98 15.83 -1.72
CA LEU A 85 -4.34 15.40 -2.11
C LEU A 85 -4.39 14.91 -3.57
N LYS A 86 -3.81 15.67 -4.51
CA LYS A 86 -3.79 15.29 -5.94
C LYS A 86 -2.94 14.05 -6.21
N LEU A 87 -1.88 13.84 -5.42
CA LEU A 87 -1.05 12.63 -5.51
C LEU A 87 -1.77 11.42 -4.92
N ALA A 88 -2.55 11.61 -3.87
CA ALA A 88 -3.37 10.56 -3.26
C ALA A 88 -4.45 10.07 -4.25
N GLU A 89 -5.11 10.97 -4.97
CA GLU A 89 -6.09 10.61 -6.01
C GLU A 89 -5.46 9.76 -7.13
N ARG A 90 -4.31 10.21 -7.69
CA ARG A 90 -3.62 9.46 -8.74
C ARG A 90 -3.13 8.09 -8.26
N LYS A 91 -2.65 8.01 -7.02
CA LYS A 91 -2.25 6.73 -6.41
C LYS A 91 -3.45 5.81 -6.22
N ALA A 92 -4.56 6.33 -5.70
CA ALA A 92 -5.79 5.55 -5.53
C ALA A 92 -6.31 4.99 -6.87
N GLN A 93 -6.24 5.78 -7.95
CA GLN A 93 -6.61 5.33 -9.29
C GLN A 93 -5.68 4.24 -9.82
N LEU A 94 -4.36 4.43 -9.69
CA LEU A 94 -3.36 3.44 -10.09
C LEU A 94 -3.50 2.13 -9.28
N ASP A 95 -3.73 2.24 -7.98
CA ASP A 95 -3.93 1.10 -7.09
C ASP A 95 -5.22 0.36 -7.43
N ALA A 96 -6.30 1.08 -7.78
CA ALA A 96 -7.54 0.47 -8.25
C ALA A 96 -7.36 -0.27 -9.60
N GLU A 97 -6.63 0.31 -10.55
CA GLU A 97 -6.33 -0.33 -11.83
C GLU A 97 -5.46 -1.59 -11.65
N LYS A 98 -4.40 -1.47 -10.83
CA LYS A 98 -3.54 -2.60 -10.50
C LYS A 98 -4.32 -3.71 -9.78
N SER A 99 -5.18 -3.34 -8.84
CA SER A 99 -6.03 -4.30 -8.13
C SER A 99 -6.97 -5.04 -9.07
N LYS A 100 -7.55 -4.37 -10.07
CA LYS A 100 -8.39 -5.05 -11.08
C LYS A 100 -7.61 -6.09 -11.87
N LYS A 101 -6.40 -5.71 -12.33
CA LYS A 101 -5.52 -6.62 -13.08
C LYS A 101 -5.07 -7.81 -12.23
N ASP A 102 -4.75 -7.57 -10.96
CA ASP A 102 -4.36 -8.63 -10.03
C ASP A 102 -5.53 -9.61 -9.77
N ILE A 103 -6.77 -9.10 -9.67
CA ILE A 103 -7.98 -9.95 -9.57
C ILE A 103 -8.16 -10.80 -10.83
N GLU A 104 -8.07 -10.21 -12.02
CA GLU A 104 -8.22 -10.92 -13.30
C GLU A 104 -7.17 -12.05 -13.44
N ILE A 105 -5.92 -11.77 -13.11
CA ILE A 105 -4.84 -12.77 -13.12
C ILE A 105 -5.13 -13.87 -12.09
N ALA A 106 -5.60 -13.51 -10.90
CA ALA A 106 -5.93 -14.47 -9.84
C ALA A 106 -7.10 -15.38 -10.24
N GLU A 107 -8.14 -14.84 -10.87
CA GLU A 107 -9.29 -15.60 -11.39
C GLU A 107 -8.85 -16.62 -12.46
N SER A 108 -8.03 -16.18 -13.42
CA SER A 108 -7.49 -17.07 -14.46
C SER A 108 -6.62 -18.20 -13.88
N ARG A 109 -5.78 -17.90 -12.88
CA ARG A 109 -5.01 -18.92 -12.15
C ARG A 109 -5.90 -19.90 -11.41
N LEU A 110 -6.92 -19.39 -10.72
CA LEU A 110 -7.86 -20.24 -9.97
C LEU A 110 -8.64 -21.18 -10.90
N ALA A 111 -9.04 -20.71 -12.08
CA ALA A 111 -9.65 -21.55 -13.11
C ALA A 111 -8.68 -22.66 -13.57
N THR A 112 -7.42 -22.31 -13.84
CA THR A 112 -6.37 -23.27 -14.23
C THR A 112 -6.10 -24.32 -13.14
N ASP A 113 -6.05 -23.91 -11.87
CA ASP A 113 -5.82 -24.81 -10.75
C ASP A 113 -7.00 -25.77 -10.54
N ARG A 114 -8.23 -25.25 -10.63
CA ARG A 114 -9.45 -26.08 -10.54
C ARG A 114 -9.53 -27.07 -11.71
N PHE A 115 -9.18 -26.63 -12.91
CA PHE A 115 -9.10 -27.49 -14.09
C PHE A 115 -8.10 -28.62 -13.85
N SER A 116 -6.87 -28.30 -13.44
CA SER A 116 -5.81 -29.29 -13.20
C SER A 116 -6.22 -30.33 -12.16
N LYS A 117 -6.81 -29.90 -11.03
CA LYS A 117 -7.33 -30.80 -10.00
C LYS A 117 -8.45 -31.70 -10.50
N ALA A 118 -9.37 -31.17 -11.31
CA ALA A 118 -10.45 -31.97 -11.86
C ALA A 118 -9.92 -33.04 -12.82
N VAL A 119 -8.95 -32.68 -13.68
CA VAL A 119 -8.27 -33.64 -14.57
C VAL A 119 -7.56 -34.73 -13.76
N GLU A 120 -6.85 -34.38 -12.70
CA GLU A 120 -6.20 -35.34 -11.81
C GLU A 120 -7.20 -36.32 -11.18
N GLN A 121 -8.36 -35.82 -10.72
CA GLN A 121 -9.43 -36.66 -10.18
C GLN A 121 -9.97 -37.67 -11.20
N LEU A 122 -10.07 -37.29 -12.49
CA LEU A 122 -10.50 -38.21 -13.56
C LEU A 122 -9.49 -39.33 -13.79
N ILE A 123 -8.20 -38.98 -13.86
CA ILE A 123 -7.15 -39.90 -14.28
C ILE A 123 -6.74 -40.84 -13.14
N THR A 124 -6.59 -40.32 -11.93
CA THR A 124 -5.98 -41.06 -10.81
C THR A 124 -7.00 -41.91 -10.05
N SER A 125 -8.27 -41.53 -10.03
CA SER A 125 -9.27 -42.19 -9.18
C SER A 125 -10.01 -43.31 -9.91
N ASN A 126 -10.16 -44.46 -9.25
CA ASN A 126 -11.10 -45.51 -9.65
C ASN A 126 -12.46 -45.40 -8.95
N ASN A 127 -12.60 -44.47 -8.01
CA ASN A 127 -13.87 -44.24 -7.33
C ASN A 127 -14.80 -43.40 -8.21
N ILE A 128 -15.95 -43.97 -8.57
CA ILE A 128 -16.95 -43.34 -9.44
C ILE A 128 -17.41 -41.98 -8.92
N THR A 129 -17.53 -41.79 -7.60
CA THR A 129 -17.96 -40.52 -6.99
C THR A 129 -16.95 -39.41 -7.24
N VAL A 130 -15.65 -39.73 -7.15
CA VAL A 130 -14.55 -38.77 -7.39
C VAL A 130 -14.42 -38.44 -8.88
N VAL A 131 -14.60 -39.44 -9.75
CA VAL A 131 -14.63 -39.22 -11.20
C VAL A 131 -15.80 -38.31 -11.57
N LEU A 132 -16.99 -38.55 -11.01
CA LEU A 132 -18.18 -37.73 -11.26
C LEU A 132 -18.00 -36.28 -10.78
N SER A 133 -17.38 -36.08 -9.61
CA SER A 133 -17.08 -34.72 -9.13
C SER A 133 -16.11 -33.98 -10.06
N GLY A 134 -15.12 -34.69 -10.60
CA GLY A 134 -14.21 -34.14 -11.60
C GLY A 134 -14.94 -33.75 -12.90
N ILE A 135 -15.83 -34.62 -13.42
CA ILE A 135 -16.62 -34.33 -14.62
C ILE A 135 -17.52 -33.11 -14.42
N TYR A 136 -18.20 -33.01 -13.26
CA TYR A 136 -19.05 -31.87 -12.95
C TYR A 136 -18.26 -30.56 -12.78
N THR A 137 -17.07 -30.65 -12.18
CA THR A 137 -16.17 -29.51 -12.06
C THR A 137 -15.71 -29.04 -13.45
N LEU A 138 -15.32 -29.96 -14.33
CA LEU A 138 -14.94 -29.65 -15.71
C LEU A 138 -16.09 -29.06 -16.52
N SER A 139 -17.32 -29.59 -16.39
CA SER A 139 -18.48 -29.05 -17.10
C SER A 139 -18.83 -27.63 -16.62
N THR A 140 -18.67 -27.36 -15.32
CA THR A 140 -18.84 -26.02 -14.76
C THR A 140 -17.78 -25.07 -15.30
N ILE A 141 -16.50 -25.46 -15.32
CA ILE A 141 -15.41 -24.65 -15.91
C ILE A 141 -15.67 -24.37 -17.40
N ALA A 142 -16.13 -25.36 -18.17
CA ALA A 142 -16.46 -25.19 -19.60
C ALA A 142 -17.64 -24.25 -19.86
N ARG A 143 -18.52 -24.06 -18.87
CA ARG A 143 -19.64 -23.12 -18.93
C ARG A 143 -19.22 -21.72 -18.53
N ASP A 144 -18.43 -21.61 -17.46
CA ASP A 144 -18.05 -20.33 -16.87
C ASP A 144 -16.90 -19.66 -17.64
N SER A 145 -16.05 -20.44 -18.31
CA SER A 145 -14.89 -19.95 -19.06
C SER A 145 -14.88 -20.50 -20.51
N PRO A 146 -15.34 -19.72 -21.50
CA PRO A 146 -15.45 -20.15 -22.90
C PRO A 146 -14.12 -20.64 -23.50
N GLU A 147 -12.99 -20.08 -23.08
CA GLU A 147 -11.66 -20.53 -23.50
C GLU A 147 -11.34 -21.99 -23.15
N TYR A 148 -11.91 -22.51 -22.04
CA TYR A 148 -11.70 -23.89 -21.59
C TYR A 148 -12.67 -24.88 -22.21
N HIS A 149 -13.74 -24.41 -22.87
CA HIS A 149 -14.80 -25.26 -23.37
C HIS A 149 -14.28 -26.40 -24.28
N TRP A 150 -13.47 -26.06 -25.27
CA TRP A 150 -12.91 -27.04 -26.21
C TRP A 150 -11.91 -27.99 -25.54
N LEU A 151 -11.10 -27.47 -24.62
CA LEU A 151 -10.11 -28.25 -23.90
C LEU A 151 -10.79 -29.29 -22.99
N VAL A 152 -11.82 -28.89 -22.26
CA VAL A 152 -12.63 -29.80 -21.43
C VAL A 152 -13.23 -30.91 -22.28
N MET A 153 -13.79 -30.58 -23.45
CA MET A 153 -14.41 -31.59 -24.31
C MET A 153 -13.41 -32.63 -24.83
N LYS A 154 -12.19 -32.18 -25.19
CA LYS A 154 -11.08 -33.07 -25.55
C LYS A 154 -10.67 -34.00 -24.40
N VAL A 155 -10.56 -33.47 -23.18
CA VAL A 155 -10.21 -34.28 -22.00
C VAL A 155 -11.27 -35.34 -21.74
N LEU A 156 -12.55 -34.96 -21.72
CA LEU A 156 -13.64 -35.91 -21.49
C LEU A 156 -13.74 -36.98 -22.58
N ALA A 157 -13.61 -36.59 -23.85
CA ALA A 157 -13.58 -37.55 -24.96
C ALA A 157 -12.40 -38.52 -24.85
N SER A 158 -11.21 -38.02 -24.49
CA SER A 158 -10.02 -38.85 -24.28
C SER A 158 -10.20 -39.82 -23.10
N PHE A 159 -10.79 -39.32 -22.00
CA PHE A 159 -11.11 -40.13 -20.83
C PHE A 159 -12.08 -41.27 -21.16
N ILE A 160 -13.17 -40.97 -21.89
CA ILE A 160 -14.13 -41.98 -22.35
C ILE A 160 -13.43 -43.02 -23.23
N ARG A 161 -12.60 -42.58 -24.19
CA ARG A 161 -11.83 -43.48 -25.06
C ARG A 161 -10.91 -44.42 -24.29
N ILE A 162 -10.27 -43.93 -23.22
CA ILE A 162 -9.35 -44.74 -22.40
C ILE A 162 -10.11 -45.74 -21.51
N ARG A 163 -11.30 -45.39 -21.02
CA ARG A 163 -12.10 -46.27 -20.14
C ARG A 163 -13.04 -47.22 -20.88
N LEU A 164 -13.32 -46.99 -22.16
CA LEU A 164 -14.09 -47.91 -22.97
C LEU A 164 -13.26 -49.19 -23.20
N PRO A 165 -13.80 -50.38 -22.89
CA PRO A 165 -13.14 -51.64 -23.25
C PRO A 165 -13.01 -51.73 -24.77
N ASP A 166 -11.88 -52.26 -25.25
CA ASP A 166 -11.66 -52.46 -26.67
C ASP A 166 -12.63 -53.52 -27.19
N TYR A 167 -13.75 -53.06 -27.75
CA TYR A 167 -14.83 -53.92 -28.24
C TYR A 167 -14.38 -54.75 -29.46
N SER A 168 -13.25 -54.38 -30.09
CA SER A 168 -12.72 -55.06 -31.27
C SER A 168 -11.92 -56.33 -30.96
N SER A 169 -11.53 -56.54 -29.69
CA SER A 169 -10.78 -57.72 -29.25
C SER A 169 -11.62 -58.81 -28.58
N ASN A 170 -12.96 -58.65 -28.49
CA ASN A 170 -13.83 -59.69 -27.94
C ASN A 170 -14.23 -60.71 -29.03
N PRO A 171 -13.75 -61.97 -28.97
CA PRO A 171 -14.04 -62.97 -30.00
C PRO A 171 -15.52 -63.35 -30.11
N GLU A 172 -16.34 -63.15 -29.06
CA GLU A 172 -17.79 -63.41 -29.11
C GLU A 172 -18.52 -62.43 -30.06
N VAL A 173 -18.13 -61.15 -30.06
CA VAL A 173 -18.74 -60.12 -30.91
C VAL A 173 -18.38 -60.31 -32.39
N LEU A 174 -17.26 -60.96 -32.68
CA LEU A 174 -16.83 -61.26 -34.05
C LEU A 174 -17.52 -62.51 -34.64
N ASN A 175 -18.07 -63.39 -33.80
CA ASN A 175 -18.78 -64.59 -34.24
C ASN A 175 -20.24 -64.31 -34.64
N ASP A 176 -20.88 -63.30 -34.04
CA ASP A 176 -22.25 -62.86 -34.38
C ASP A 176 -22.34 -62.02 -35.67
N ARG A 177 -21.20 -61.71 -36.31
CA ARG A 177 -21.13 -60.92 -37.55
C ARG A 177 -20.75 -61.74 -38.80
N LYS A 178 -20.88 -63.07 -38.75
CA LYS A 178 -20.79 -63.98 -39.90
C LYS A 178 -22.11 -64.71 -40.09
#